data_AF-A0A8J7T4K5-F1
#
_entry.id   AF-A0A8J7T4K5-F1
#
_cell.length_a   1.000
_cell.length_b   1.000
_cell.length_c   1.000
_cell.angle_alpha   90.00
_cell.angle_beta   90.00
_cell.angle_gamma   90.00
#
_symmetry.space_group_name_H-M   'P 1'
#
loop_
_entity.id
_entity.type
_entity.pdbx_description
1 polymer ?
#
loop_
_entity_poly.entity_id
_entity_poly.type
_entity_poly.pdbx_seq_one_letter_code
_entity_poly.pdbx_strand_id
1 'polypeptide(L)'
;NLGAFLDGIVDRYVEILLYLGLLFFLTNNSVQELLLPYQYWVSLLIFGALMPTFVRAYADHRNVVTEPEDHRRMGGLMERAERLILLFAGMVLGYFNAIYLGYIVVAVTIITNLTALQRIVFVIRFRKAH
;
A
#
# COMPACT_ATOMS: atom_id res chain seq x y z
N ASN A 1 18.14 -16.71 1.67
CA ASN A 1 18.87 -16.83 2.95
C ASN A 1 17.93 -16.40 4.07
N LEU A 2 18.01 -17.02 5.26
CA LEU A 2 17.11 -16.73 6.40
C LEU A 2 17.05 -15.24 6.79
N GLY A 3 18.20 -14.54 6.74
CA GLY A 3 18.27 -13.11 7.06
C GLY A 3 17.38 -12.23 6.18
N ALA A 4 17.44 -12.40 4.85
CA ALA A 4 16.61 -11.64 3.92
C ALA A 4 15.10 -11.93 4.07
N PHE A 5 14.76 -13.15 4.48
CA PHE A 5 13.38 -13.51 4.80
C PHE A 5 12.88 -12.78 6.05
N LEU A 6 13.67 -12.79 7.13
CA LEU A 6 13.33 -12.07 8.37
C LEU A 6 13.27 -10.57 8.16
N ASP A 7 14.22 -9.99 7.42
CA ASP A 7 14.25 -8.57 7.07
C ASP A 7 12.94 -8.15 6.36
N GLY A 8 12.51 -8.93 5.37
CA GLY A 8 11.24 -8.70 4.67
C GLY A 8 9.99 -8.79 5.56
N ILE A 9 10.01 -9.62 6.61
CA ILE A 9 8.92 -9.69 7.60
C ILE A 9 8.93 -8.46 8.50
N VAL A 10 10.09 -8.14 9.09
CA VAL A 10 10.26 -6.99 9.98
C VAL A 10 9.87 -5.69 9.27
N ASP A 11 10.25 -5.55 8.01
CA ASP A 11 9.85 -4.45 7.13
C ASP A 11 8.34 -4.22 7.06
N ARG A 12 7.55 -5.30 7.09
CA ARG A 12 6.08 -5.22 7.09
C ARG A 12 5.52 -4.82 8.44
N TYR A 13 6.10 -5.30 9.52
CA TYR A 13 5.72 -4.84 10.86
C TYR A 13 5.99 -3.35 11.03
N VAL A 14 7.17 -2.88 10.62
CA VAL A 14 7.51 -1.45 10.65
C VAL A 14 6.53 -0.63 9.81
N GLU A 15 6.20 -1.08 8.60
CA GLU A 15 5.24 -0.41 7.73
C GLU A 15 3.82 -0.35 8.33
N ILE A 16 3.35 -1.42 8.97
CA ILE A 16 2.03 -1.45 9.65
C ILE A 16 2.03 -0.54 10.89
N LEU A 17 3.09 -0.56 11.70
CA LEU A 17 3.21 0.31 12.86
C LEU A 17 3.20 1.80 12.45
N LEU A 18 3.81 2.13 11.31
CA LEU A 18 3.73 3.46 10.71
C LEU A 18 2.28 3.84 10.40
N TYR A 19 1.50 2.96 9.77
CA TYR A 19 0.09 3.22 9.48
C TYR A 19 -0.76 3.35 10.75
N LEU A 20 -0.49 2.56 11.79
CA LEU A 20 -1.15 2.73 13.09
C LEU A 20 -0.82 4.07 13.73
N GLY A 21 0.43 4.53 13.64
CA GLY A 21 0.82 5.87 14.09
C GLY A 21 0.05 6.98 13.36
N LEU A 22 -0.13 6.84 12.04
CA LEU A 22 -0.94 7.76 11.24
C LEU A 22 -2.41 7.76 11.67
N LEU A 23 -2.98 6.58 11.94
CA LEU A 23 -4.35 6.46 12.44
C LEU A 23 -4.52 7.26 13.73
N PHE A 24 -3.71 6.96 14.75
CA PHE A 24 -3.80 7.64 16.05
C PHE A 24 -3.58 9.14 15.94
N PHE A 25 -2.60 9.57 15.14
CA PHE A 25 -2.34 10.99 14.95
C PHE A 25 -3.53 11.71 14.31
N LEU A 26 -4.06 11.19 13.20
CA LEU A 26 -5.13 11.84 12.46
C LEU A 26 -6.47 11.81 13.20
N THR A 27 -6.75 10.77 14.00
CA THR A 27 -8.00 10.69 14.77
C THR A 27 -7.99 11.51 16.06
N ASN A 28 -6.83 11.67 16.71
CA ASN A 28 -6.76 12.31 18.04
C ASN A 28 -6.52 13.83 17.97
N ASN A 29 -5.97 14.35 16.88
CA ASN A 29 -5.61 15.78 16.77
C ASN A 29 -6.72 16.66 16.19
N SER A 30 -7.98 16.21 16.22
CA SER A 30 -9.14 16.93 15.67
C SER A 30 -8.90 17.46 14.25
N VAL A 31 -8.15 16.71 13.44
CA VAL A 31 -7.90 17.04 12.04
C VAL A 31 -9.23 17.01 11.32
N GLN A 32 -9.54 18.04 10.53
CA GLN A 32 -10.76 18.08 9.74
C GLN A 32 -10.86 16.81 8.90
N GLU A 33 -11.98 16.10 9.06
CA GLU A 33 -12.27 14.92 8.27
C GLU A 33 -12.44 15.30 6.79
N LEU A 34 -11.99 14.42 5.92
CA LEU A 34 -12.21 14.55 4.48
C LEU A 34 -13.52 13.84 4.12
N LEU A 35 -13.64 13.26 2.92
CA LEU A 35 -14.87 12.60 2.48
C LEU A 35 -15.34 11.46 3.41
N LEU A 36 -14.43 10.88 4.20
CA LEU A 36 -14.68 9.84 5.20
C LEU A 36 -13.82 10.10 6.45
N PRO A 37 -14.22 9.59 7.62
CA PRO A 37 -13.37 9.58 8.82
C PRO A 37 -12.02 8.88 8.58
N TYR A 38 -10.95 9.35 9.22
CA TYR A 38 -9.59 8.84 8.99
C TYR A 38 -9.39 7.36 9.36
N GLN A 39 -10.22 6.81 10.25
CA GLN A 39 -10.26 5.37 10.53
C GLN A 39 -10.49 4.53 9.27
N TYR A 40 -11.41 4.96 8.40
CA TYR A 40 -11.68 4.26 7.14
C TYR A 40 -10.54 4.46 6.15
N TRP A 41 -10.00 5.67 6.04
CA TRP A 41 -8.88 5.94 5.14
C TRP A 41 -7.64 5.12 5.50
N VAL A 42 -7.25 5.09 6.77
CA VAL A 42 -6.07 4.32 7.18
C VAL A 42 -6.33 2.82 7.13
N SER A 43 -7.55 2.36 7.40
CA SER A 43 -7.90 0.94 7.16
C SER A 43 -7.72 0.57 5.69
N LEU A 44 -8.23 1.40 4.77
CA LEU A 44 -8.05 1.22 3.34
C LEU A 44 -6.59 1.36 2.91
N LEU A 45 -5.78 2.19 3.57
CA LEU A 45 -4.34 2.28 3.35
C LEU A 45 -3.65 0.95 3.66
N ILE A 46 -3.98 0.34 4.80
CA ILE A 46 -3.45 -0.97 5.20
C ILE A 46 -3.84 -2.02 4.17
N PHE A 47 -5.11 -2.07 3.76
CA PHE A 47 -5.56 -2.96 2.68
C PHE A 47 -4.79 -2.71 1.37
N GLY A 48 -4.68 -1.45 0.95
CA GLY A 48 -3.96 -1.05 -0.26
C GLY A 48 -2.47 -1.36 -0.24
N ALA A 49 -1.85 -1.40 0.94
CA ALA A 49 -0.44 -1.79 1.09
C ALA A 49 -0.24 -3.32 1.03
N LEU A 50 -1.19 -4.10 1.53
CA LEU A 50 -1.10 -5.57 1.63
C LEU A 50 -1.62 -6.31 0.40
N MET A 51 -2.69 -5.83 -0.23
CA MET A 51 -3.33 -6.52 -1.35
C MET A 51 -2.44 -6.66 -2.59
N PRO A 52 -1.66 -5.65 -3.04
CA PRO A 52 -0.78 -5.81 -4.19
C PRO A 52 0.26 -6.93 -4.00
N THR A 53 0.76 -7.12 -2.78
CA THR A 53 1.71 -8.19 -2.45
C THR A 53 1.02 -9.54 -2.32
N PHE A 54 -0.15 -9.58 -1.69
CA PHE A 54 -0.94 -10.80 -1.55
C PHE A 54 -1.37 -11.34 -2.92
N VAL A 55 -1.90 -10.49 -3.80
CA VAL A 55 -2.32 -10.88 -5.15
C VAL A 55 -1.16 -11.50 -5.94
N ARG A 56 0.04 -10.92 -5.84
CA ARG A 56 1.24 -11.47 -6.49
C ARG A 56 1.60 -12.84 -5.93
N ALA A 57 1.70 -12.97 -4.61
CA ALA A 57 2.05 -14.23 -3.97
C ALA A 57 0.98 -15.32 -4.19
N TYR A 58 -0.28 -14.94 -4.21
CA TYR A 58 -1.39 -15.86 -4.41
C TYR A 58 -1.51 -16.32 -5.86
N ALA A 59 -1.24 -15.44 -6.83
CA ALA A 59 -1.17 -15.82 -8.24
C ALA A 59 -0.03 -16.83 -8.51
N ASP A 60 1.12 -16.63 -7.86
CA ASP A 60 2.25 -17.56 -7.90
C ASP A 60 1.89 -18.91 -7.26
N HIS A 61 1.34 -18.88 -6.04
CA HIS A 61 0.87 -20.07 -5.33
C HIS A 61 -0.19 -20.88 -6.11
N ARG A 62 -1.04 -20.20 -6.89
CA ARG A 62 -2.06 -20.83 -7.75
C ARG A 62 -1.52 -21.22 -9.13
N ASN A 63 -0.22 -21.07 -9.39
CA ASN A 63 0.45 -21.35 -10.66
C ASN A 63 -0.14 -20.57 -11.86
N VAL A 64 -0.77 -19.41 -11.60
CA VAL A 64 -1.38 -18.57 -12.65
C VAL A 64 -0.31 -17.67 -13.28
N VAL A 65 0.44 -16.95 -12.45
CA VAL A 65 1.55 -16.09 -12.86
C VAL A 65 2.76 -16.52 -12.05
N THR A 66 3.72 -17.18 -12.69
CA THR A 66 4.89 -17.80 -12.02
C THR A 66 6.22 -17.28 -12.53
N GLU A 67 6.27 -16.82 -13.78
CA GLU A 67 7.51 -16.35 -14.38
C GLU A 67 7.92 -14.99 -13.77
N PRO A 68 9.22 -14.78 -13.46
CA PRO A 68 9.69 -13.51 -12.92
C PRO A 68 9.37 -12.31 -13.82
N GLU A 69 9.38 -12.50 -15.14
CA GLU A 69 9.02 -11.45 -16.11
C GLU A 69 7.54 -11.08 -16.01
N ASP A 70 6.66 -12.06 -15.85
CA ASP A 70 5.23 -11.81 -15.70
C ASP A 70 4.90 -11.15 -14.36
N HIS A 71 5.63 -11.48 -13.29
CA HIS A 71 5.53 -10.78 -12.01
C HIS A 71 5.92 -9.30 -12.09
N ARG A 72 6.89 -8.95 -12.94
CA ARG A 72 7.25 -7.56 -13.23
C ARG A 72 6.15 -6.87 -14.04
N ARG A 73 5.56 -7.56 -15.02
CA ARG A 73 4.43 -7.07 -15.84
C ARG A 73 3.16 -6.78 -15.03
N MET A 74 3.00 -7.38 -13.85
CA MET A 74 1.89 -7.06 -12.95
C MET A 74 1.88 -5.58 -12.51
N GLY A 75 3.04 -4.90 -12.50
CA GLY A 75 3.16 -3.45 -12.34
C GLY A 75 2.36 -2.83 -11.18
N GLY A 76 1.92 -1.58 -11.39
CA GLY A 76 1.10 -0.81 -10.46
C GLY A 76 1.26 0.69 -10.67
N LEU A 77 0.29 1.49 -10.21
CA LEU A 77 0.41 2.95 -10.18
C LEU A 77 1.36 3.43 -9.08
N MET A 78 1.52 2.64 -8.01
CA MET A 78 2.37 3.00 -6.88
C MET A 78 3.01 1.76 -6.27
N GLU A 79 4.33 1.80 -6.17
CA GLU A 79 5.13 0.80 -5.47
C GLU A 79 5.35 1.15 -3.99
N ARG A 80 6.00 0.24 -3.25
CA ARG A 80 6.25 0.41 -1.81
C ARG A 80 7.12 1.65 -1.53
N ALA A 81 8.20 1.84 -2.29
CA ALA A 81 9.12 2.94 -2.08
C ALA A 81 8.41 4.30 -2.26
N GLU A 82 7.68 4.47 -3.36
CA GLU A 82 6.93 5.69 -3.68
C GLU A 82 5.88 6.00 -2.61
N ARG A 83 5.15 4.97 -2.15
CA ARG A 83 4.19 5.10 -1.04
C ARG A 83 4.86 5.63 0.23
N LEU A 84 5.97 5.02 0.65
CA LEU A 84 6.67 5.43 1.87
C LEU A 84 7.23 6.84 1.74
N ILE A 85 7.84 7.18 0.59
CA ILE A 85 8.34 8.53 0.31
C ILE A 85 7.21 9.56 0.42
N LEU A 86 6.06 9.30 -0.19
CA LEU A 86 4.91 10.21 -0.11
C LEU A 86 4.39 10.34 1.32
N LEU A 87 4.26 9.25 2.07
CA LEU A 87 3.79 9.31 3.45
C LEU A 87 4.78 10.04 4.36
N PHE A 88 6.08 9.82 4.21
CA PHE A 88 7.09 10.59 4.94
C PHE A 88 7.06 12.07 4.57
N ALA A 89 6.93 12.41 3.28
CA ALA A 89 6.73 13.79 2.84
C ALA A 89 5.44 14.39 3.44
N GLY A 90 4.36 13.61 3.48
CA GLY A 90 3.11 13.99 4.12
C GLY A 90 3.25 14.25 5.62
N MET A 91 4.08 13.48 6.34
CA MET A 91 4.38 13.72 7.76
C MET A 91 5.15 15.03 7.95
N VAL A 92 6.14 15.30 7.09
CA VAL A 92 6.88 16.58 7.11
C VAL A 92 5.95 17.75 6.83
N LEU A 93 5.03 17.64 5.86
CA LEU A 93 4.03 18.68 5.59
C LEU A 93 3.00 18.79 6.73
N GLY A 94 2.65 17.67 7.34
CA GLY A 94 1.75 17.55 8.49
C GLY A 94 2.23 18.31 9.72
N TYR A 95 3.55 18.47 9.87
CA TYR A 95 4.15 19.32 10.89
C TYR A 95 3.71 20.79 10.78
N PHE A 96 3.55 21.30 9.55
CA PHE A 96 3.08 22.66 9.31
C PHE A 96 1.55 22.75 9.39
N ASN A 97 0.86 21.77 8.83
CA ASN A 97 -0.59 21.64 8.95
C ASN A 97 -1.02 20.18 8.76
N ALA A 98 -1.67 19.61 9.77
CA ALA A 98 -2.10 18.21 9.77
C ALA A 98 -3.04 17.84 8.60
N ILE A 99 -3.75 18.82 8.01
CA ILE A 99 -4.62 18.56 6.85
C ILE A 99 -3.82 18.10 5.63
N TYR A 100 -2.57 18.55 5.47
CA TYR A 100 -1.71 18.14 4.35
C TYR A 100 -1.34 16.66 4.44
N LEU A 101 -1.07 16.16 5.64
CA LEU A 101 -0.92 14.73 5.87
C LEU A 101 -2.21 13.98 5.51
N GLY A 102 -3.37 14.52 5.91
CA GLY A 102 -4.68 13.98 5.55
C GLY A 102 -4.86 13.81 4.03
N TYR A 103 -4.56 14.85 3.24
CA TYR A 103 -4.63 14.78 1.77
C TYR A 103 -3.70 13.72 1.19
N ILE A 104 -2.47 13.63 1.69
CA ILE A 104 -1.50 12.62 1.24
C ILE A 104 -1.97 11.20 1.58
N VAL A 105 -2.47 10.97 2.80
CA VAL A 105 -3.02 9.67 3.21
C VAL A 105 -4.17 9.26 2.29
N VAL A 106 -5.10 10.17 1.97
CA VAL A 106 -6.20 9.88 1.06
C VAL A 106 -5.70 9.55 -0.35
N ALA A 107 -4.79 10.36 -0.91
CA ALA A 107 -4.24 10.12 -2.24
C ALA A 107 -3.51 8.77 -2.34
N VAL A 108 -2.62 8.49 -1.39
CA VAL A 108 -1.88 7.22 -1.31
C VAL A 108 -2.84 6.04 -1.16
N THR A 109 -3.85 6.17 -0.30
CA THR A 109 -4.86 5.13 -0.09
C THR A 109 -5.60 4.79 -1.39
N ILE A 110 -6.02 5.80 -2.14
CA ILE A 110 -6.71 5.59 -3.42
C ILE A 110 -5.79 4.89 -4.42
N ILE A 111 -4.57 5.42 -4.62
CA ILE A 111 -3.65 4.91 -5.66
C ILE A 111 -3.20 3.46 -5.36
N THR A 112 -2.98 3.14 -4.08
CA THR A 112 -2.56 1.79 -3.66
C THR A 112 -3.67 0.76 -3.86
N ASN A 113 -4.93 1.10 -3.57
CA ASN A 113 -6.07 0.24 -3.87
C ASN A 113 -6.32 0.10 -5.38
N LEU A 114 -6.15 1.17 -6.15
CA LEU A 114 -6.17 1.08 -7.62
C LEU A 114 -5.06 0.18 -8.15
N THR A 115 -3.87 0.23 -7.56
CA THR A 115 -2.76 -0.69 -7.88
C THR A 115 -3.13 -2.14 -7.58
N ALA A 116 -3.78 -2.41 -6.45
CA ALA A 116 -4.28 -3.76 -6.13
C ALA A 116 -5.28 -4.25 -7.19
N LEU A 117 -6.25 -3.41 -7.57
CA LEU A 117 -7.22 -3.72 -8.61
C LEU A 117 -6.56 -3.98 -9.98
N GLN A 118 -5.57 -3.18 -10.37
CA GLN A 118 -4.81 -3.41 -11.60
C GLN A 118 -4.14 -4.79 -11.61
N ARG A 119 -3.52 -5.18 -10.50
CA ARG A 119 -2.89 -6.51 -10.37
C ARG A 119 -3.92 -7.64 -10.42
N ILE A 120 -5.07 -7.47 -9.78
CA ILE A 120 -6.17 -8.45 -9.83
C ILE A 120 -6.66 -8.61 -11.27
N VAL A 121 -6.94 -7.51 -11.97
CA VAL A 121 -7.39 -7.53 -13.36
C VAL A 121 -6.33 -8.13 -14.28
N PHE A 122 -5.04 -7.84 -14.05
CA PHE A 122 -3.94 -8.46 -14.78
C PHE A 122 -3.99 -9.99 -14.64
N VAL A 123 -4.10 -10.50 -13.41
CA VAL A 123 -4.17 -11.96 -13.15
C VAL A 123 -5.40 -12.59 -13.78
N ILE A 124 -6.58 -11.95 -13.70
CA ILE A 124 -7.82 -12.46 -14.31
C ILE A 124 -7.70 -12.55 -15.83
N ARG A 125 -7.01 -11.60 -16.46
CA ARG A 125 -6.83 -11.55 -17.92
C ARG A 125 -5.58 -12.29 -18.40
N PHE A 126 -4.78 -12.81 -17.49
CA PHE A 126 -3.52 -13.46 -17.81
C PHE A 126 -3.80 -14.77 -18.58
N ARG A 127 -3.26 -14.86 -19.80
CA ARG A 127 -3.21 -16.10 -20.59
C ARG A 127 -1.74 -16.46 -20.76
N LYS A 128 -1.36 -17.65 -20.30
CA LYS A 128 -0.01 -18.19 -20.53
C LYS A 128 0.17 -18.30 -22.05
N ALA A 129 1.17 -17.64 -22.61
CA ALA A 129 1.56 -17.87 -23.99
C ALA A 129 2.09 -19.31 -24.05
N HIS A 130 1.43 -20.16 -24.85
CA HIS A 130 1.87 -21.53 -25.13
C HIS A 130 3.07 -21.54 -26.06
#